data_AF-A0A2H9N762-F1
#
_entry.id   AF-A0A2H9N762-F1
#
_cell.length_a   1.000
_cell.length_b   1.000
_cell.length_c   1.000
_cell.angle_alpha   90.00
_cell.angle_beta   90.00
_cell.angle_gamma   90.00
#
_symmetry.space_group_name_H-M   'P 1'
#
loop_
_entity.id
_entity.type
_entity.pdbx_description
1 polymer ?
#
loop_
_entity_poly.entity_id
_entity_poly.type
_entity_poly.pdbx_seq_one_letter_code
_entity_poly.pdbx_strand_id
1 'polypeptide(L)'
;QYHQYTEEIAKEISALSDRIKLTIYKGDLEKEKEYGVKNISALFIEGKNTSKNVVYYGMPSGHEFSSILEDIVNVSKGETDLSLKIKETVKKISSNV
;
A
#
# COMPACT_ATOMS: atom_id res chain seq x y z
N GLN A 1 11.82 -14.24 8.43
CA GLN A 1 12.79 -14.05 7.32
C GLN A 1 12.32 -12.99 6.33
N TYR A 2 11.07 -13.03 5.85
CA TYR A 2 10.54 -12.05 4.87
C TYR A 2 10.46 -10.59 5.32
N HIS A 3 10.41 -10.32 6.64
CA HIS A 3 10.31 -8.95 7.16
C HIS A 3 11.48 -8.03 6.76
N GLN A 4 12.70 -8.59 6.66
CA GLN A 4 13.89 -7.80 6.33
C GLN A 4 13.87 -7.33 4.88
N TYR A 5 13.55 -8.22 3.94
CA TYR A 5 13.47 -7.87 2.52
C TYR A 5 12.34 -6.89 2.22
N THR A 6 11.16 -7.04 2.85
CA THR A 6 10.07 -6.05 2.70
C THR A 6 10.52 -4.67 3.18
N GLU A 7 11.26 -4.59 4.29
CA GLU A 7 11.79 -3.33 4.82
C GLU A 7 12.86 -2.71 3.90
N GLU A 8 13.78 -3.52 3.36
CA GLU A 8 14.81 -3.05 2.42
C GLU A 8 14.19 -2.46 1.16
N ILE A 9 13.25 -3.18 0.53
CA ILE A 9 12.53 -2.70 -0.65
C ILE A 9 11.78 -1.39 -0.33
N ALA A 10 11.09 -1.32 0.81
CA ALA A 10 10.37 -0.11 1.19
C ALA A 10 11.32 1.10 1.38
N LYS A 11 12.51 0.87 1.95
CA LYS A 11 13.54 1.90 2.08
C LYS A 11 14.05 2.37 0.72
N GLU A 12 14.39 1.44 -0.17
CA GLU A 12 14.85 1.75 -1.52
C GLU A 12 13.81 2.58 -2.28
N ILE A 13 12.55 2.16 -2.26
CA ILE A 13 11.45 2.90 -2.89
C ILE A 13 11.33 4.31 -2.31
N SER A 14 11.36 4.45 -0.98
CA SER A 14 11.23 5.76 -0.33
C SER A 14 12.38 6.71 -0.66
N ALA A 15 13.57 6.17 -0.95
CA ALA A 15 14.74 6.96 -1.35
C ALA A 15 14.64 7.47 -2.80
N LEU A 16 13.72 6.96 -3.62
CA LEU A 16 13.55 7.40 -5.01
C LEU A 16 12.91 8.80 -5.13
N SER A 17 12.22 9.27 -4.09
CA SER A 17 11.54 10.57 -4.13
C SER A 17 11.20 11.10 -2.74
N ASP A 18 11.50 12.38 -2.51
CA ASP A 18 11.11 13.11 -1.28
C ASP A 18 9.59 13.19 -1.04
N ARG A 19 8.79 12.83 -2.05
CA ARG A 19 7.33 12.75 -1.96
C ARG A 19 6.85 11.51 -1.22
N ILE A 20 7.72 10.52 -1.01
CA ILE A 20 7.40 9.26 -0.36
C ILE A 20 7.92 9.31 1.07
N LYS A 21 7.01 9.20 2.04
CA LYS A 21 7.37 9.12 3.46
C LYS A 21 7.21 7.69 3.95
N LEU A 22 8.32 7.06 4.36
CA LEU A 22 8.30 5.73 4.97
C LEU A 22 8.17 5.83 6.49
N THR A 23 7.24 5.06 7.06
CA THR A 23 7.12 4.85 8.52
C THR A 23 7.11 3.35 8.79
N ILE A 24 7.94 2.89 9.72
CA ILE A 24 8.08 1.47 10.05
C ILE A 24 7.72 1.25 11.53
N TYR A 25 6.81 0.33 11.79
CA TYR A 25 6.45 -0.12 13.13
C TYR A 25 6.93 -1.56 13.35
N LYS A 26 7.60 -1.84 14.48
CA LYS A 26 8.13 -3.17 14.82
C LYS A 26 7.72 -3.54 16.24
N GLY A 27 6.91 -4.58 16.39
CA GLY A 27 6.44 -5.05 17.71
C GLY A 27 5.54 -4.04 18.45
N ASP A 28 4.88 -3.16 17.70
CA ASP A 28 3.97 -2.15 18.24
C ASP A 28 2.54 -2.70 18.22
N LEU A 29 2.11 -3.23 19.37
CA LEU A 29 0.79 -3.85 19.53
C LEU A 29 -0.37 -2.87 19.30
N GLU A 30 -0.17 -1.58 19.59
CA GLU A 30 -1.20 -0.56 19.33
C GLU A 30 -1.35 -0.34 17.84
N LYS A 31 -0.24 -0.22 17.11
CA LYS A 31 -0.25 -0.08 15.64
C LYS A 31 -0.74 -1.34 14.94
N GLU A 32 -0.38 -2.53 15.41
CA GLU A 32 -0.92 -3.79 14.89
C GLU A 32 -2.45 -3.82 15.00
N LYS A 33 -3.00 -3.41 16.15
CA LYS A 33 -4.45 -3.29 16.35
C LYS A 33 -5.07 -2.19 15.47
N GLU A 34 -4.40 -1.05 15.37
CA GLU A 34 -4.87 0.11 14.58
C GLU A 34 -4.94 -0.20 13.08
N TYR A 35 -3.98 -0.95 12.56
CA TYR A 35 -3.91 -1.35 11.14
C TYR A 35 -4.56 -2.72 10.87
N GLY A 36 -5.04 -3.43 11.88
CA GLY A 36 -5.72 -4.72 11.73
C GLY A 36 -4.81 -5.87 11.28
N VAL A 37 -3.51 -5.77 11.52
CA VAL A 37 -2.51 -6.74 11.06
C VAL A 37 -2.23 -7.76 12.18
N LYS A 38 -2.16 -9.05 11.84
CA LYS A 38 -1.76 -10.11 12.78
C LYS A 38 -0.60 -10.94 12.22
N ASN A 39 0.53 -10.93 12.91
CA ASN A 39 1.66 -11.87 12.76
C ASN A 39 2.31 -12.00 11.37
N ILE A 40 2.00 -11.12 10.41
CA ILE A 40 2.56 -11.11 9.06
C ILE A 40 3.01 -9.69 8.72
N SER A 41 4.13 -9.53 8.00
CA SER A 41 4.50 -8.22 7.42
C SER A 41 3.34 -7.67 6.60
N ALA A 42 2.97 -6.42 6.83
CA ALA A 42 2.06 -5.69 5.98
C ALA A 42 2.71 -4.38 5.53
N LEU A 43 2.63 -4.09 4.23
CA LEU A 43 3.00 -2.81 3.65
C LEU A 43 1.73 -2.09 3.24
N PHE A 44 1.50 -0.93 3.83
CA PHE A 44 0.37 -0.06 3.51
C PHE A 44 0.85 1.10 2.63
N ILE A 45 0.08 1.41 1.59
CA ILE A 45 0.28 2.59 0.75
C ILE A 45 -0.85 3.55 1.06
N GLU A 46 -0.52 4.69 1.67
CA GLU A 46 -1.47 5.69 2.11
C GLU A 46 -1.25 7.02 1.39
N GLY A 47 -2.34 7.66 1.01
CA GLY A 47 -2.36 8.98 0.36
C GLY A 47 -3.18 9.97 1.18
N LYS A 48 -3.16 11.25 0.79
CA LYS A 48 -3.83 12.33 1.53
C LYS A 48 -5.31 12.06 1.82
N ASN A 49 -6.00 11.39 0.90
CA ASN A 49 -7.43 11.08 0.99
C ASN A 49 -7.70 9.56 1.06
N THR A 50 -6.68 8.74 1.30
CA THR A 50 -6.74 7.28 1.17
C THR A 50 -5.91 6.67 2.30
N SER A 51 -6.57 6.22 3.35
CA SER A 51 -5.91 5.52 4.46
C SER A 51 -6.29 4.04 4.43
N LYS A 52 -5.30 3.16 4.58
CA LYS A 52 -5.46 1.70 4.72
C LYS A 52 -6.18 0.95 3.59
N ASN A 53 -6.32 1.53 2.40
CA ASN A 53 -7.05 0.90 1.27
C ASN A 53 -6.16 0.04 0.35
N VAL A 54 -4.84 0.24 0.36
CA VAL A 54 -3.89 -0.57 -0.42
C VAL A 54 -2.94 -1.23 0.57
N VAL A 55 -2.99 -2.56 0.63
CA VAL A 55 -2.25 -3.38 1.59
C VAL A 55 -1.66 -4.60 0.92
N TYR A 56 -0.35 -4.80 1.13
CA TYR A 56 0.38 -5.98 0.69
C TYR A 56 0.80 -6.79 1.91
N TYR A 57 0.36 -8.06 1.99
CA TYR A 57 0.79 -8.98 3.04
C TYR A 57 1.95 -9.84 2.54
N GLY A 58 3.06 -9.85 3.29
CA GLY A 58 4.27 -10.59 2.95
C GLY A 58 5.32 -9.76 2.18
N MET A 59 6.16 -10.43 1.39
CA MET A 59 7.21 -9.80 0.60
C MET A 59 6.69 -9.53 -0.82
N PRO A 60 6.57 -8.27 -1.24
CA PRO A 60 6.05 -7.95 -2.56
C PRO A 60 7.19 -7.98 -3.58
N SER A 61 7.45 -9.16 -4.12
CA SER A 61 8.55 -9.44 -5.05
C SER A 61 8.04 -10.01 -6.37
N GLY A 62 8.91 -10.03 -7.38
CA GLY A 62 8.55 -10.52 -8.71
C GLY A 62 7.55 -9.60 -9.41
N HIS A 63 6.50 -10.19 -9.98
CA HIS A 63 5.49 -9.45 -10.76
C HIS A 63 4.73 -8.39 -9.94
N GLU A 64 4.67 -8.54 -8.61
CA GLU A 64 3.99 -7.59 -7.72
C GLU A 64 4.77 -6.29 -7.49
N PHE A 65 6.06 -6.26 -7.84
CA PHE A 65 6.88 -5.05 -7.63
C PHE A 65 6.40 -3.88 -8.49
N SER A 66 6.02 -4.13 -9.75
CA SER A 66 5.44 -3.10 -10.62
C SER A 66 4.10 -2.59 -10.09
N SER A 67 3.29 -3.47 -9.49
CA SER A 67 2.00 -3.11 -8.89
C SER A 67 2.19 -2.10 -7.75
N ILE A 68 3.20 -2.28 -6.90
CA ILE A 68 3.50 -1.30 -5.84
C ILE A 68 3.81 0.07 -6.42
N LEU A 69 4.66 0.14 -7.44
CA LEU A 69 5.06 1.42 -8.02
C LEU A 69 3.85 2.13 -8.64
N GLU A 70 3.00 1.39 -9.34
CA GLU A 70 1.75 1.91 -9.90
C GLU A 70 0.80 2.40 -8.79
N ASP A 71 0.63 1.62 -7.73
CA ASP A 71 -0.22 1.99 -6.59
C ASP A 71 0.28 3.25 -5.88
N ILE A 72 1.59 3.39 -5.66
CA ILE A 72 2.18 4.61 -5.09
C ILE A 72 1.82 5.83 -5.96
N VAL A 73 1.96 5.71 -7.28
CA VAL A 73 1.63 6.79 -8.21
C VAL A 73 0.14 7.11 -8.17
N ASN A 74 -0.74 6.11 -8.28
CA ASN A 74 -2.19 6.27 -8.28
C ASN A 74 -2.70 6.87 -6.96
N VAL A 75 -2.21 6.37 -5.82
CA VAL A 75 -2.54 6.89 -4.49
C VAL A 75 -2.04 8.32 -4.31
N SER A 76 -0.85 8.66 -4.84
CA SER A 76 -0.34 10.04 -4.78
C SER A 76 -1.19 11.03 -5.57
N LYS A 77 -1.74 10.61 -6.71
CA LYS A 77 -2.63 11.44 -7.56
C LYS A 77 -4.06 11.48 -7.02
N GLY A 78 -4.47 10.44 -6.28
CA GLY A 78 -5.87 10.25 -5.87
C GLY A 78 -6.77 9.79 -7.02
N GLU A 79 -6.20 9.28 -8.10
CA GLU A 79 -6.92 8.77 -9.26
C GLU A 79 -6.15 7.62 -9.94
N THR A 80 -6.88 6.82 -10.72
CA THR A 80 -6.33 5.76 -11.56
C THR A 80 -6.51 6.10 -13.04
N ASP A 81 -5.78 5.41 -13.92
CA ASP A 81 -5.92 5.57 -15.37
C ASP A 81 -7.11 4.79 -15.96
N LEU A 82 -8.00 4.27 -15.12
CA LEU A 82 -9.23 3.60 -15.55
C LEU A 82 -10.15 4.56 -16.32
N SER A 83 -10.81 4.05 -17.37
CA SER A 83 -11.81 4.83 -18.12
C SER A 83 -12.95 5.29 -17.21
N LEU A 84 -13.58 6.42 -17.56
CA LEU A 84 -14.73 6.96 -16.82
C LEU A 84 -15.84 5.93 -16.64
N LYS A 85 -16.14 5.17 -17.70
CA LYS A 85 -17.15 4.09 -17.67
C LYS A 85 -16.83 3.03 -16.60
N ILE A 86 -15.57 2.62 -16.48
CA ILE A 86 -15.15 1.65 -15.47
C ILE A 86 -15.22 2.28 -14.08
N LYS A 87 -14.73 3.51 -13.91
CA LYS A 87 -14.80 4.24 -12.62
C LYS A 87 -16.25 4.37 -12.13
N GLU A 88 -17.19 4.71 -13.01
CA GLU A 88 -18.62 4.78 -12.70
C GLU A 88 -19.23 3.43 -12.35
N THR A 89 -18.74 2.35 -12.97
CA THR A 89 -19.22 0.99 -12.70
C THR A 89 -18.74 0.53 -11.32
N VAL A 90 -17.46 0.74 -11.00
CA VAL A 90 -16.88 0.41 -9.69
C VAL A 90 -17.53 1.22 -8.57
N LYS A 91 -17.83 2.51 -8.78
CA LYS A 91 -18.55 3.36 -7.80
C LYS A 91 -19.95 2.86 -7.43
N LYS A 92 -20.57 2.01 -8.26
CA LYS A 92 -21.91 1.43 -7.99
C LYS A 92 -21.85 0.17 -7.13
N ILE A 93 -20.66 -0.36 -6.86
CA ILE A 93 -20.49 -1.53 -5.99
C ILE A 93 -20.72 -1.06 -4.54
N SER A 94 -21.81 -1.52 -3.94
CA SER A 94 -22.22 -1.15 -2.56
C SER A 94 -22.07 -2.29 -1.55
N SER A 95 -21.69 -3.48 -1.99
CA SER A 95 -21.46 -4.63 -1.13
C SER A 95 -20.04 -4.58 -0.56
N ASN A 96 -19.92 -4.73 0.75
CA ASN A 96 -18.64 -5.06 1.37
C ASN A 96 -18.23 -6.47 0.89
N VAL A 97 -17.00 -6.60 0.39
CA VAL A 97 -16.36 -7.89 0.07
C VAL A 97 -15.56 -8.34 1.28
#